data_AF-A0A1M5DEC4-F1
#
_entry.id   AF-A0A1M5DEC4-F1
#
_cell.length_a   1.000
_cell.length_b   1.000
_cell.length_c   1.000
_cell.angle_alpha   90.00
_cell.angle_beta   90.00
_cell.angle_gamma   90.00
#
_symmetry.space_group_name_H-M   'P 1'
#
loop_
_entity.id
_entity.type
_entity.pdbx_description
1 polymer ?
#
loop_
_entity_poly.entity_id
_entity_poly.type
_entity_poly.pdbx_seq_one_letter_code
_entity_poly.pdbx_strand_id
1 'polypeptide(L)' 'RGWPRLVNNLATHCLLCGYQAKKELIDEEVVRLAIQEMGL' A
#
# COMPACT_ATOMS: atom_id res chain seq x y z
N ARG A 1 -8.79 4.62 17.33
CA ARG A 1 -7.93 4.44 16.12
C ARG A 1 -7.43 3.01 16.13
N GLY A 2 -7.99 2.13 15.31
CA GLY A 2 -7.72 0.70 15.37
C GLY A 2 -6.70 0.27 14.32
N TRP A 3 -5.71 -0.51 14.73
CA TRP A 3 -4.78 -1.22 13.85
C TRP A 3 -5.45 -1.93 12.66
N PRO A 4 -6.64 -2.57 12.79
CA PRO A 4 -7.28 -3.24 11.66
C PRO A 4 -7.62 -2.29 10.48
N ARG A 5 -8.04 -1.06 10.78
CA ARG A 5 -8.37 -0.08 9.73
C ARG A 5 -7.12 0.42 9.02
N LEU A 6 -6.02 0.59 9.77
CA LEU A 6 -4.75 1.02 9.22
C LEU A 6 -4.17 -0.04 8.28
N VAL A 7 -4.18 -1.30 8.70
CA VAL A 7 -3.71 -2.42 7.88
C VAL A 7 -4.56 -2.59 6.61
N ASN A 8 -5.89 -2.50 6.72
CA ASN A 8 -6.76 -2.58 5.53
C ASN A 8 -6.49 -1.45 4.54
N ASN A 9 -6.32 -0.22 5.03
CA ASN A 9 -6.01 0.91 4.16
C ASN A 9 -4.65 0.69 3.49
N LEU A 10 -3.62 0.32 4.25
CA LEU A 10 -2.29 0.03 3.70
C LEU A 10 -2.34 -1.07 2.63
N ALA A 11 -3.02 -2.18 2.89
CA ALA A 11 -3.17 -3.27 1.93
C ALA A 11 -3.87 -2.80 0.64
N THR A 12 -4.92 -1.98 0.76
CA THR A 12 -5.64 -1.42 -0.40
C THR A 12 -4.73 -0.53 -1.23
N HIS A 13 -3.97 0.37 -0.59
CA HIS A 13 -3.02 1.23 -1.29
C HIS A 13 -1.89 0.43 -1.93
N CYS A 14 -1.34 -0.60 -1.27
CA CYS A 14 -0.34 -1.48 -1.88
C CYS A 14 -0.87 -2.18 -3.14
N LEU A 15 -2.12 -2.66 -3.12
CA LEU A 15 -2.74 -3.29 -4.29
C LEU A 15 -2.88 -2.30 -5.46
N LEU A 16 -3.30 -1.06 -5.18
CA LEU A 16 -3.44 -0.01 -6.19
C LEU A 16 -2.08 0.43 -6.75
N CYS A 17 -1.12 0.74 -5.89
CA CYS A 17 0.23 1.15 -6.31
C CYS A 17 0.94 0.03 -7.08
N GLY A 18 0.83 -1.23 -6.62
CA GLY A 18 1.42 -2.39 -7.29
C GLY A 18 0.86 -2.56 -8.70
N TYR A 19 -0.47 -2.43 -8.86
CA TYR A 19 -1.12 -2.49 -10.17
C TYR A 19 -0.66 -1.35 -11.10
N GLN A 20 -0.59 -0.11 -10.60
CA GLN A 20 -0.12 1.04 -11.38
C GLN A 20 1.35 0.90 -11.80
N ALA A 21 2.19 0.34 -10.92
CA ALA A 21 3.60 0.04 -11.18
C ALA A 21 3.80 -1.22 -12.06
N LYS A 22 2.72 -1.87 -12.50
CA LYS A 22 2.74 -3.13 -13.25
C LYS A 22 3.54 -4.24 -12.56
N LYS A 23 3.51 -4.26 -11.23
CA LYS A 23 4.14 -5.31 -10.42
C LYS A 23 3.14 -6.43 -10.13
N GLU A 24 3.60 -7.67 -10.29
CA GLU A 24 2.81 -8.86 -9.99
C GLU A 24 2.80 -9.18 -8.49
N LEU A 25 3.79 -8.70 -7.74
CA LEU A 25 3.93 -8.91 -6.29
C LEU A 25 4.05 -7.59 -5.55
N ILE A 26 3.52 -7.55 -4.33
CA ILE A 26 3.74 -6.46 -3.39
C ILE A 26 5.11 -6.68 -2.74
N ASP A 27 6.08 -5.85 -3.11
CA ASP A 27 7.41 -5.79 -2.51
C ASP A 27 7.58 -4.54 -1.63
N GLU A 28 8.77 -4.39 -1.03
CA GLU A 28 9.07 -3.25 -0.15
C GLU A 28 8.85 -1.89 -0.82
N GLU A 29 9.06 -1.80 -2.14
CA GLU A 29 8.92 -0.55 -2.88
C GLU A 29 7.45 -0.18 -3.05
N VAL A 30 6.59 -1.17 -3.33
CA VAL A 30 5.14 -0.96 -3.38
C VAL A 30 4.61 -0.48 -2.03
N VAL A 31 5.08 -1.08 -0.93
CA VAL A 31 4.70 -0.67 0.43
C VAL A 31 5.17 0.75 0.72
N ARG A 32 6.40 1.10 0.32
CA ARG A 32 6.93 2.46 0.50
C ARG A 32 6.11 3.49 -0.28
N LEU A 33 5.75 3.20 -1.52
CA LEU A 33 4.91 4.08 -2.35
C LEU A 33 3.51 4.24 -1.76
N ALA A 34 2.89 3.15 -1.32
CA ALA A 34 1.59 3.17 -0.68
C ALA A 34 1.58 4.04 0.58
N ILE A 35 2.62 3.96 1.42
CA ILE A 35 2.76 4.82 2.61
C ILE A 35 2.91 6.29 2.22
N GLN A 36 3.73 6.60 1.20
CA GLN A 36 3.90 7.97 0.69
C GLN A 36 2.57 8.56 0.19
N GLU A 37 1.74 7.78 -0.50
CA GLU A 37 0.42 8.24 -0.95
C GLU A 37 -0.59 8.41 0.19
N MET A 38 -0.49 7.58 1.24
CA MET A 38 -1.37 7.66 2.41
C MET A 38 -1.07 8.86 3.31
N GLY A 39 0.08 9.54 3.13
CA GLY A 39 0.54 10.61 4.01
C GLY A 39 0.86 10.13 5.43
N LEU A 40 1.25 8.86 5.57
CA LEU A 40 1.69 8.23 6.82
C LEU A 40 3.22 8.28 6.96
#